data_AF-A0A9P0ZM61-F1
#
_entry.id   AF-A0A9P0ZM61-F1
#
_cell.length_a   1.000
_cell.length_b   1.000
_cell.length_c   1.000
_cell.angle_alpha   90.00
_cell.angle_beta   90.00
_cell.angle_gamma   90.00
#
_symmetry.space_group_name_H-M   'P 1'
#
loop_
_entity.id
_entity.type
_entity.pdbx_description
1 polymer ?
#
loop_
_entity_poly.entity_id
_entity_poly.type
_entity_poly.pdbx_seq_one_letter_code
_entity_poly.pdbx_strand_id
1 'polypeptide(L)'
;MMLQQVQEHERADVAESLYYEAHCRIKDPVYGCAGIITILSDQIYNLECQLARVQAQIQILKAQQLGPRFEDPPQPQWSQHFPMNNFRMLPYHYY
;
A
#
# COMPACT_ATOMS: atom_id res chain seq x y z
N MET A 1 46.81 -6.51 -6.18
CA MET A 1 46.12 -6.97 -7.39
C MET A 1 44.68 -6.45 -7.49
N MET A 2 43.81 -6.55 -6.48
CA MET A 2 42.45 -5.97 -6.57
C MET A 2 42.40 -4.45 -6.27
N LEU A 3 42.99 -3.98 -5.16
CA LEU A 3 43.04 -2.54 -4.84
C LEU A 3 43.85 -1.69 -5.84
N GLN A 4 44.78 -2.32 -6.57
CA GLN A 4 45.57 -1.62 -7.60
C GLN A 4 44.74 -1.29 -8.85
N GLN A 5 43.61 -1.97 -9.06
CA GLN A 5 42.67 -1.72 -10.15
C GLN A 5 41.64 -0.63 -9.81
N VAL A 6 41.59 -0.21 -8.54
CA VAL A 6 40.68 0.82 -8.02
C VAL A 6 41.38 2.19 -8.08
N GLN A 7 40.61 3.24 -8.40
CA GLN A 7 41.13 4.61 -8.39
C GLN A 7 41.61 4.98 -6.99
N GLU A 8 42.70 5.73 -6.88
CA GLU A 8 43.38 5.92 -5.59
C GLU A 8 42.48 6.49 -4.49
N HIS A 9 41.57 7.39 -4.85
CA HIS A 9 40.63 8.00 -3.91
C HIS A 9 39.53 7.05 -3.40
N GLU A 10 39.23 5.96 -4.12
CA GLU A 10 38.21 4.97 -3.74
C GLU A 10 38.82 3.77 -3.00
N ARG A 11 40.14 3.62 -3.01
CA ARG A 11 40.83 2.44 -2.45
C ARG A 11 40.55 2.23 -0.98
N ALA A 12 40.42 3.29 -0.20
CA ALA A 12 40.13 3.19 1.23
C ALA A 12 38.75 2.56 1.47
N ASP A 13 37.74 3.01 0.74
CA ASP A 13 36.37 2.50 0.84
C ASP A 13 36.26 1.05 0.37
N VAL A 14 36.92 0.71 -0.74
CA VAL A 14 36.99 -0.68 -1.22
C VAL A 14 37.73 -1.57 -0.22
N ALA A 15 38.82 -1.09 0.39
CA ALA A 15 39.55 -1.86 1.40
C ALA A 15 38.67 -2.14 2.63
N GLU A 16 37.87 -1.17 3.06
CA GLU A 16 36.91 -1.34 4.16
C GLU A 16 35.84 -2.38 3.80
N SER A 17 35.30 -2.32 2.58
CA SER A 17 34.33 -3.30 2.08
C SER A 17 34.89 -4.73 2.03
N LEU A 18 36.14 -4.89 1.57
CA LEU A 18 36.83 -6.18 1.55
C LEU A 18 37.11 -6.71 2.96
N TYR A 19 37.50 -5.83 3.88
CA TYR A 19 37.68 -6.19 5.29
C TYR A 19 36.37 -6.67 5.90
N TYR A 20 35.27 -5.95 5.67
CA TYR A 20 33.95 -6.34 6.14
C TYR A 20 33.52 -7.71 5.58
N GLU A 21 33.71 -7.96 4.29
CA GLU A 21 33.42 -9.27 3.69
C GLU A 21 34.23 -10.39 4.36
N ALA A 22 35.54 -10.19 4.52
CA ALA A 22 36.42 -11.17 5.17
C ALA A 22 36.01 -11.43 6.62
N HIS A 23 35.68 -10.38 7.37
CA HIS A 23 35.21 -10.47 8.75
C HIS A 23 33.90 -11.27 8.86
N CYS A 24 32.96 -11.05 7.93
CA CYS A 24 31.75 -11.84 7.86
C CYS A 24 32.04 -13.32 7.57
N ARG A 25 32.96 -13.65 6.65
CA ARG A 25 33.36 -15.05 6.39
C ARG A 25 34.06 -15.72 7.58
N ILE A 26 34.77 -14.96 8.41
CA ILE A 26 35.36 -15.49 9.65
C ILE A 26 34.24 -15.89 10.65
N LYS A 27 33.19 -15.07 10.76
CA LYS A 27 32.06 -15.32 11.66
C LYS A 27 31.11 -16.40 11.15
N ASP A 28 30.86 -16.40 9.84
CA ASP A 28 30.02 -17.35 9.14
C ASP A 28 30.76 -17.83 7.88
N PRO A 29 31.48 -18.96 7.95
CA PRO A 29 32.30 -19.45 6.84
C PRO A 29 31.48 -19.97 5.66
N VAL A 30 30.17 -20.22 5.83
CA VAL A 30 29.32 -20.73 4.76
C VAL A 30 28.65 -19.58 4.02
N TYR A 31 28.01 -18.66 4.75
CA TYR A 31 27.19 -17.62 4.14
C TYR A 31 27.79 -16.21 4.23
N GLY A 32 28.70 -15.95 5.18
CA GLY A 32 29.36 -14.65 5.33
C GLY A 32 28.41 -13.46 5.26
N CYS A 33 28.75 -12.46 4.44
CA CYS A 33 27.88 -11.29 4.23
C CYS A 33 26.64 -11.61 3.39
N ALA A 34 26.67 -12.68 2.56
CA ALA A 34 25.50 -13.09 1.78
C ALA A 34 24.34 -13.55 2.69
N GLY A 35 24.64 -14.20 3.82
CA GLY A 35 23.62 -14.54 4.82
C GLY A 35 22.91 -13.30 5.38
N ILE A 36 23.66 -12.22 5.64
CA ILE A 36 23.10 -10.93 6.08
C ILE A 36 22.20 -10.34 4.99
N ILE A 37 22.66 -10.36 3.73
CA ILE A 37 21.88 -9.89 2.57
C ILE A 37 20.56 -10.67 2.45
N THR A 38 20.59 -11.99 2.62
CA THR A 38 19.38 -12.83 2.56
C THR A 38 18.39 -12.45 3.65
N ILE A 39 18.85 -12.32 4.89
CA ILE A 39 17.99 -11.93 6.02
C ILE A 39 17.33 -10.57 5.76
N LEU A 40 18.10 -9.59 5.28
CA LEU A 40 17.58 -8.26 4.97
C LEU A 40 16.58 -8.32 3.81
N SER A 41 16.83 -9.15 2.81
CA SER A 41 15.92 -9.36 1.67
C SER A 41 14.58 -9.96 2.12
N ASP A 42 14.61 -10.94 3.02
CA ASP A 42 13.40 -11.54 3.60
C ASP A 42 12.61 -10.53 4.43
N GLN A 43 13.31 -9.66 5.18
CA GLN A 43 12.68 -8.59 5.95
C GLN A 43 11.98 -7.56 5.05
N ILE A 44 12.65 -7.13 3.97
CA ILE A 44 12.07 -6.22 2.98
C ILE A 44 10.81 -6.85 2.37
N TYR A 45 10.91 -8.09 1.92
CA TYR A 45 9.77 -8.80 1.32
C TYR A 45 8.56 -8.90 2.27
N ASN A 46 8.81 -9.21 3.55
CA ASN A 46 7.74 -9.28 4.55
C ASN A 46 7.08 -7.90 4.77
N LEU A 47 7.88 -6.83 4.83
CA LEU A 47 7.36 -5.47 4.96
C LEU A 47 6.53 -5.05 3.74
N GLU A 48 6.98 -5.38 2.53
CA GLU A 48 6.23 -5.15 1.29
C GLU A 48 4.90 -5.89 1.29
N CYS A 49 4.87 -7.15 1.73
CA CYS A 49 3.64 -7.93 1.88
C CYS A 49 2.67 -7.29 2.88
N GLN A 50 3.17 -6.83 4.03
CA GLN A 50 2.36 -6.14 5.03
C GLN A 50 1.79 -4.83 4.49
N LEU A 51 2.61 -4.06 3.76
CA LEU A 51 2.18 -2.83 3.12
C LEU A 51 1.07 -3.10 2.09
N ALA A 52 1.26 -4.09 1.22
CA ALA A 52 0.26 -4.49 0.23
C ALA A 52 -1.06 -4.91 0.89
N ARG A 53 -1.00 -5.66 2.00
CA ARG A 53 -2.18 -6.05 2.78
C ARG A 53 -2.93 -4.83 3.31
N VAL A 54 -2.24 -3.88 3.94
CA VAL A 54 -2.86 -2.66 4.47
C VAL A 54 -3.46 -1.81 3.34
N GLN A 55 -2.74 -1.68 2.22
CA GLN A 55 -3.25 -0.98 1.04
C GLN A 55 -4.54 -1.63 0.51
N ALA A 56 -4.59 -2.95 0.40
CA ALA A 56 -5.79 -3.67 0.00
C ALA A 56 -6.97 -3.43 0.96
N GLN A 57 -6.72 -3.44 2.28
CA GLN A 57 -7.74 -3.12 3.28
C GLN A 57 -8.28 -1.70 3.11
N ILE A 58 -7.41 -0.72 2.86
CA ILE A 58 -7.81 0.67 2.61
C ILE A 58 -8.69 0.75 1.35
N GLN A 59 -8.34 0.04 0.27
CA GLN A 59 -9.14 0.05 -0.96
C GLN A 59 -10.52 -0.57 -0.75
N ILE A 60 -10.62 -1.66 0.01
CA ILE A 60 -11.90 -2.28 0.38
C ILE A 60 -12.77 -1.28 1.14
N LEU A 61 -12.21 -0.58 2.15
CA LEU A 61 -12.94 0.42 2.93
C LEU A 61 -13.41 1.58 2.05
N LYS A 62 -12.57 2.07 1.12
CA LYS A 62 -12.96 3.12 0.17
C LYS A 62 -14.09 2.67 -0.76
N ALA A 63 -14.03 1.44 -1.27
CA ALA A 63 -15.07 0.87 -2.12
C ALA A 63 -16.41 0.72 -1.37
N GLN A 64 -16.38 0.38 -0.08
CA GLN A 64 -17.58 0.29 0.76
C GLN A 64 -18.22 1.67 1.01
N GLN A 65 -17.44 2.73 1.12
CA GLN A 65 -17.99 4.10 1.20
C GLN A 65 -18.60 4.58 -0.12
N LEU A 66 -18.20 3.97 -1.24
CA LEU A 66 -18.80 4.15 -2.57
C LEU A 66 -19.84 3.07 -2.90
N GLY A 67 -20.37 2.35 -1.89
CA GLY A 67 -21.57 1.54 -2.07
C GLY A 67 -22.65 2.36 -2.77
N PRO A 68 -23.54 1.75 -3.58
CA PRO A 68 -24.46 2.48 -4.44
C PRO A 68 -25.11 3.55 -3.59
N ARG A 69 -24.80 4.82 -3.89
CA ARG A 69 -25.65 5.92 -3.47
C ARG A 69 -27.01 5.42 -3.87
N PHE A 70 -27.89 5.20 -2.89
CA PHE A 70 -29.30 4.97 -3.16
C PHE A 70 -29.64 6.11 -4.11
N GLU A 71 -29.66 5.84 -5.42
CA GLU A 71 -30.17 6.81 -6.36
C GLU A 71 -31.57 7.01 -5.81
N ASP A 72 -31.85 8.23 -5.37
CA ASP A 72 -33.19 8.58 -4.95
C ASP A 72 -34.11 8.00 -6.03
N PRO A 73 -35.08 7.15 -5.65
CA PRO A 73 -35.91 6.46 -6.63
C PRO A 73 -36.40 7.50 -7.62
N PRO A 74 -36.31 7.24 -8.94
CA PRO A 74 -36.54 8.25 -9.96
C PRO A 74 -37.85 8.95 -9.64
N GLN A 75 -37.77 10.28 -9.46
CA GLN A 75 -38.90 11.08 -9.02
C GLN A 75 -40.10 10.70 -9.88
N PRO A 76 -41.22 10.28 -9.27
CA PRO A 76 -42.35 9.86 -10.06
C PRO A 76 -42.84 11.01 -10.92
N GLN A 77 -43.12 10.70 -12.19
CA GLN A 77 -43.50 11.64 -13.25
C GLN A 77 -44.74 12.48 -12.90
N TRP A 78 -45.55 11.99 -11.95
CA TRP A 78 -46.69 12.74 -11.41
C TRP A 78 -46.26 14.02 -10.68
N SER A 79 -45.02 14.12 -10.19
CA SER A 79 -44.52 15.29 -9.45
C SER A 79 -44.35 16.55 -10.31
N GLN A 80 -44.18 16.41 -11.63
CA GLN A 80 -43.89 17.54 -12.52
C GLN A 80 -45.15 18.24 -13.08
N HIS A 81 -46.32 17.60 -12.95
CA HIS A 81 -47.58 18.06 -13.58
C HIS A 81 -48.63 18.57 -12.60
N PHE A 82 -48.32 18.73 -11.31
CA PHE A 82 -49.27 19.34 -10.38
C PHE A 82 -49.08 20.86 -10.35
N PRO A 83 -49.97 21.65 -10.98
CA PRO A 83 -49.96 23.09 -10.77
C PRO A 83 -50.19 23.34 -9.28
N MET A 84 -49.32 24.17 -8.70
CA MET A 84 -49.15 24.42 -7.26
C MET A 84 -50.33 25.13 -6.59
N ASN A 85 -51.53 25.02 -7.16
CA ASN A 85 -52.69 25.76 -6.73
C ASN A 85 -53.96 24.96 -7.01
N ASN A 86 -54.18 23.87 -6.28
CA ASN A 86 -55.53 23.36 -6.07
C ASN A 86 -55.63 22.44 -4.85
N PHE A 87 -56.25 23.00 -3.80
CA PHE A 87 -57.12 22.32 -2.84
C PHE A 87 -56.56 21.15 -2.01
N ARG A 88 -56.24 21.49 -0.75
CA ARG A 88 -56.77 20.83 0.46
C ARG A 88 -56.88 19.31 0.37
N MET A 89 -55.75 18.59 0.38
CA MET A 89 -55.77 17.16 0.72
C MET A 89 -55.81 17.01 2.25
N LEU A 90 -56.96 16.48 2.69
CA LEU A 90 -57.39 16.17 4.04
C LEU A 90 -56.46 15.15 4.75
N PRO A 91 -56.51 15.07 6.10
CA PRO A 91 -55.53 14.33 6.90
C PRO A 91 -55.60 12.82 6.64
N TYR A 92 -54.43 12.18 6.76
CA TYR A 92 -54.27 10.73 6.81
C TYR A 92 -55.23 10.12 7.84
N HIS A 93 -56.27 9.43 7.37
CA HIS A 93 -56.98 8.44 8.17
C HIS A 93 -56.44 7.06 7.79
N TYR A 94 -55.69 6.46 8.70
CA TYR A 94 -55.34 5.05 8.67
C TYR A 94 -56.55 4.24 9.18
N TYR A 95 -57.00 3.28 8.37
CA TYR A 95 -57.67 2.07 8.86
C TYR A 95 -56.61 0.99 9.11
#